data_AF-A0A7H9BT68-F1
#
_entry.id   AF-A0A7H9BT68-F1
#
_cell.length_a   1.000
_cell.length_b   1.000
_cell.length_c   1.000
_cell.angle_alpha   90.00
_cell.angle_beta   90.00
_cell.angle_gamma   90.00
#
_symmetry.space_group_name_H-M   'P 1'
#
loop_
_entity.id
_entity.type
_entity.pdbx_description
1 polymer ?
#
loop_
_entity_poly.entity_id
_entity_poly.type
_entity_poly.pdbx_seq_one_letter_code
_entity_poly.pdbx_strand_id
1 'polypeptide(L)'
;MGGKAMARLIAILFLAIVMTVTLIRMERSGDLPPLPGRQSQSQPEDPLRESQRRCQRMGEAAADDAECLAIWAETRDRFLGRTPGQSAATSSSEE
;
A
#
# COMPACT_ATOMS: atom_id res chain seq x y z
N MET A 1 -16.85 -11.96 -45.29
CA MET A 1 -17.65 -12.19 -44.06
C MET A 1 -16.82 -11.94 -42.78
N GLY A 2 -16.17 -10.77 -42.62
CA GLY A 2 -15.27 -10.51 -41.48
C GLY A 2 -15.78 -9.54 -40.40
N GLY A 3 -16.59 -8.54 -40.78
CA GLY A 3 -17.04 -7.49 -39.84
C GLY A 3 -17.95 -7.99 -38.71
N LYS A 4 -18.76 -9.02 -38.99
CA LYS A 4 -19.66 -9.65 -38.00
C LYS A 4 -18.89 -10.37 -36.89
N ALA A 5 -17.73 -10.95 -37.20
CA ALA A 5 -16.90 -11.63 -36.22
C ALA A 5 -16.20 -10.61 -35.30
N MET A 6 -15.71 -9.51 -35.86
CA MET A 6 -15.11 -8.41 -35.09
C MET A 6 -16.11 -7.73 -34.17
N ALA A 7 -17.34 -7.49 -34.64
CA ALA A 7 -18.40 -6.92 -33.80
C ALA A 7 -18.72 -7.83 -32.60
N ARG A 8 -18.73 -9.15 -32.79
CA ARG A 8 -18.95 -10.12 -31.70
C ARG A 8 -17.80 -10.11 -30.69
N LEU A 9 -16.55 -10.03 -31.15
CA LEU A 9 -15.39 -9.95 -30.25
C LEU A 9 -15.43 -8.70 -29.38
N ILE A 10 -15.75 -7.55 -29.97
CA ILE A 10 -15.88 -6.28 -29.23
C ILE A 10 -17.00 -6.37 -28.20
N ALA A 11 -18.16 -6.95 -28.57
CA ALA A 11 -19.28 -7.12 -27.65
C ALA A 11 -18.95 -8.05 -26.47
N ILE A 12 -18.25 -9.15 -26.71
CA ILE A 12 -17.83 -10.10 -25.66
C ILE A 12 -16.83 -9.43 -24.72
N LEU A 13 -15.84 -8.70 -25.24
CA LEU A 13 -14.86 -8.01 -24.41
C LEU A 13 -15.52 -6.93 -23.55
N PHE A 14 -16.45 -6.16 -24.13
CA PHE A 14 -17.19 -5.14 -23.39
C PHE A 14 -18.02 -5.77 -22.26
N LEU A 15 -18.72 -6.88 -22.54
CA LEU A 15 -19.48 -7.61 -21.54
C LEU A 15 -18.58 -8.14 -20.42
N ALA A 16 -17.41 -8.69 -20.76
CA ALA A 16 -16.45 -9.16 -19.77
C ALA A 16 -15.98 -8.03 -18.85
N ILE A 17 -15.63 -6.86 -19.42
CA ILE A 17 -15.22 -5.68 -18.65
C ILE A 17 -16.34 -5.21 -17.72
N VAL A 18 -17.58 -5.10 -18.23
CA VAL A 18 -18.75 -4.70 -17.43
C VAL A 18 -18.99 -5.68 -16.28
N MET A 19 -18.86 -6.99 -16.52
CA MET A 19 -19.00 -8.02 -15.50
C MET A 19 -17.94 -7.88 -14.42
N THR A 20 -16.66 -7.74 -14.79
CA THR A 20 -15.56 -7.55 -13.83
C THR A 20 -15.75 -6.29 -12.98
N VAL A 21 -16.13 -5.17 -13.58
CA VAL A 21 -16.41 -3.91 -12.85
C VAL A 21 -17.59 -4.07 -11.88
N THR A 22 -18.63 -4.80 -12.29
CA THR A 22 -19.80 -5.07 -11.43
C THR A 22 -19.41 -5.92 -10.22
N LEU A 23 -18.62 -6.98 -10.43
CA LEU A 23 -18.13 -7.84 -9.35
C LEU A 23 -17.30 -7.05 -8.33
N ILE A 24 -16.35 -6.23 -8.80
CA ILE A 24 -15.53 -5.37 -7.92
C ILE A 24 -16.41 -4.38 -7.16
N ARG A 25 -17.42 -3.79 -7.82
CA ARG A 25 -18.34 -2.87 -7.18
C ARG A 25 -19.16 -3.56 -6.10
N MET A 26 -19.58 -4.81 -6.30
CA MET A 26 -20.34 -5.58 -5.31
C MET A 26 -19.49 -5.97 -4.09
N GLU A 27 -18.23 -6.42 -4.28
CA GLU A 27 -17.33 -6.67 -3.14
C GLU A 27 -17.07 -5.39 -2.32
N ARG A 28 -17.06 -4.23 -2.98
CA ARG A 28 -16.80 -2.94 -2.35
C ARG A 28 -18.04 -2.33 -1.65
N SER A 29 -19.25 -2.74 -2.02
CA SER A 29 -20.50 -2.24 -1.43
C SER A 29 -20.76 -2.74 0.01
N GLY A 30 -19.89 -3.58 0.58
CA GLY A 30 -19.85 -3.77 2.03
C GLY A 30 -20.93 -4.69 2.64
N ASP A 31 -21.62 -5.50 1.82
CA ASP A 31 -22.55 -6.53 2.31
C ASP A 31 -21.86 -7.87 2.64
N LEU A 32 -20.53 -7.94 2.55
CA LEU A 32 -19.81 -9.10 3.06
C LEU A 32 -19.62 -8.96 4.58
N PRO A 33 -20.03 -9.95 5.38
CA PRO A 33 -19.77 -9.95 6.81
C PRO A 33 -18.26 -9.76 7.04
N PRO A 34 -17.86 -8.91 8.01
CA PRO A 34 -16.46 -8.64 8.26
C PRO A 34 -15.71 -9.96 8.46
N LEU A 35 -14.68 -10.18 7.64
CA LEU A 35 -13.85 -11.37 7.70
C LEU A 35 -13.35 -11.55 9.15
N PRO A 36 -13.51 -12.74 9.76
CA PRO A 36 -12.98 -13.02 11.09
C PRO A 36 -11.46 -12.86 11.04
N GLY A 37 -10.95 -11.79 11.66
CA GLY A 37 -9.53 -11.40 11.58
C GLY A 37 -9.32 -9.90 11.40
N ARG A 38 -10.33 -9.15 10.94
CA ARG A 38 -10.27 -7.67 10.94
C ARG A 38 -10.61 -7.10 12.32
N GLN A 39 -9.99 -7.64 13.36
CA GLN A 39 -9.81 -6.90 14.60
C GLN A 39 -8.83 -5.78 14.25
N SER A 40 -9.32 -4.63 13.79
CA SER A 40 -8.51 -3.41 13.83
C SER A 40 -8.32 -3.11 15.31
N GLN A 41 -7.34 -3.75 15.94
CA GLN A 41 -6.76 -3.22 17.16
C GLN A 41 -6.49 -1.76 16.82
N SER A 42 -7.15 -0.87 17.56
CA SER A 42 -6.87 0.56 17.54
C SER A 42 -5.44 0.70 18.01
N GLN A 43 -4.50 0.47 17.09
CA GLN A 43 -3.09 0.61 17.32
C GLN A 43 -2.94 2.07 17.75
N PRO A 44 -2.29 2.33 18.90
CA PRO A 44 -2.12 3.70 19.38
C PRO A 44 -1.63 4.56 18.21
N GLU A 45 -2.24 5.73 18.05
CA GLU A 45 -1.86 6.74 17.04
C GLU A 45 -0.35 6.92 17.09
N ASP A 46 0.37 6.21 16.23
CA ASP A 46 1.82 6.30 16.18
C ASP A 46 2.12 7.66 15.54
N PRO A 47 2.74 8.62 16.25
CA PRO A 47 3.10 9.91 15.66
C PRO A 47 3.97 9.75 14.40
N LEU A 48 4.67 8.61 14.27
CA LEU A 48 5.45 8.26 13.07
C LEU A 48 4.57 8.09 11.82
N ARG A 49 3.29 7.71 11.97
CA ARG A 49 2.39 7.50 10.83
C ARG A 49 2.02 8.80 10.12
N GLU A 50 1.82 9.88 10.88
CA GLU A 50 1.48 11.17 10.29
C GLU A 50 2.65 11.73 9.49
N SER A 51 3.85 11.65 10.07
CA SER A 51 5.07 12.13 9.44
C SER A 51 5.48 11.27 8.24
N GLN A 52 5.31 9.95 8.30
CA GLN A 52 5.44 9.07 7.13
C GLN A 52 4.48 9.47 6.01
N ARG A 53 3.20 9.75 6.32
CA ARG A 53 2.22 10.19 5.30
C ARG A 53 2.62 11.52 4.67
N ARG A 54 3.21 12.43 5.44
CA ARG A 54 3.75 13.69 4.91
C ARG A 54 4.87 13.42 3.91
N CYS A 55 5.84 12.57 4.26
CA CYS A 55 6.92 12.17 3.36
C CYS A 55 6.40 11.45 2.11
N GLN A 56 5.41 10.56 2.24
CA GLN A 56 4.79 9.88 1.10
C GLN A 56 4.10 10.83 0.12
N ARG A 57 3.46 11.90 0.63
CA ARG A 57 2.84 12.92 -0.24
C ARG A 57 3.85 13.72 -1.05
N MET A 58 5.10 13.82 -0.58
CA MET A 58 6.18 14.47 -1.32
C MET A 58 6.75 13.57 -2.42
N GLY A 59 6.60 12.25 -2.31
CA GLY A 59 7.04 11.30 -3.33
C GLY A 59 8.56 11.29 -3.48
N GLU A 60 9.05 11.43 -4.72
CA GLU A 60 10.50 11.43 -5.02
C GLU A 60 11.24 12.53 -4.25
N ALA A 61 10.65 13.71 -4.08
CA ALA A 61 11.29 14.82 -3.36
C ALA A 61 11.63 14.49 -1.89
N ALA A 62 10.97 13.50 -1.28
CA ALA A 62 11.31 13.03 0.06
C ALA A 62 12.64 12.26 0.11
N ALA A 63 13.14 11.76 -1.03
CA ALA A 63 14.42 11.05 -1.08
C ALA A 63 15.62 11.99 -0.84
N ASP A 64 15.48 13.28 -1.14
CA ASP A 64 16.48 14.31 -0.90
C ASP A 64 16.28 15.04 0.44
N ASP A 65 15.22 14.71 1.18
CA ASP A 65 14.87 15.34 2.45
C ASP A 65 15.42 14.54 3.64
N ALA A 66 16.34 15.16 4.39
CA ALA A 66 16.99 14.52 5.54
C ALA A 66 16.03 14.15 6.67
N GLU A 67 14.94 14.90 6.88
CA GLU A 67 13.93 14.58 7.88
C GLU A 67 13.17 13.31 7.46
N CYS A 68 12.79 13.20 6.19
CA CYS A 68 12.11 12.01 5.67
C CYS A 68 12.97 10.76 5.67
N LEU A 69 14.26 10.89 5.35
CA LEU A 69 15.21 9.78 5.45
C LEU A 69 15.31 9.25 6.88
N ALA A 70 15.36 10.13 7.88
CA ALA A 70 15.40 9.74 9.29
C ALA A 70 14.11 8.99 9.71
N ILE A 71 12.95 9.47 9.27
CA ILE A 71 11.65 8.85 9.60
C ILE A 71 11.53 7.45 9.00
N TRP A 72 11.99 7.25 7.76
CA TRP A 72 12.02 5.92 7.17
C TRP A 72 13.00 4.98 7.86
N ALA A 73 14.18 5.46 8.24
CA ALA A 73 15.15 4.68 9.01
C ALA A 73 14.55 4.22 10.36
N GLU A 74 13.89 5.13 11.10
CA GLU A 74 13.23 4.78 12.36
C GLU A 74 12.08 3.80 12.16
N THR A 75 11.27 4.00 11.11
CA THR A 75 10.16 3.09 10.77
C THR A 75 10.66 1.68 10.47
N ARG A 76 11.72 1.59 9.66
CA ARG A 76 12.38 0.33 9.32
C ARG A 76 12.95 -0.33 10.56
N ASP A 77 13.64 0.42 11.40
CA ASP A 77 14.29 -0.12 12.60
C ASP A 77 13.24 -0.66 13.59
N ARG A 78 12.13 0.06 13.83
CA ARG A 78 10.99 -0.46 14.61
C ARG A 78 10.39 -1.72 14.01
N PHE A 79 10.19 -1.75 12.69
CA PHE A 79 9.64 -2.92 12.00
C PHE A 79 10.54 -4.15 12.18
N LEU A 80 11.85 -3.94 12.13
CA LEU A 80 12.84 -4.99 12.32
C LEU A 80 13.15 -5.29 13.79
N GLY A 81 12.45 -4.63 14.73
CA GLY A 81 12.69 -4.78 16.17
C GLY A 81 14.06 -4.25 16.63
N ARG A 82 14.73 -3.44 15.81
CA ARG A 82 16.00 -2.80 16.16
C ARG A 82 15.72 -1.53 16.94
N THR A 83 16.27 -1.43 18.13
CA THR A 83 16.31 -0.16 18.87
C THR A 83 17.34 0.76 18.20
N PRO A 84 17.15 2.09 18.12
CA PRO A 84 18.05 3.01 17.39
C PRO A 84 19.54 2.86 17.73
N GLY A 85 19.88 2.47 18.98
CA GLY A 85 21.26 2.20 19.39
C GLY A 85 21.89 0.91 18.85
N GLN A 86 21.09 -0.10 18.47
CA GLN A 86 21.59 -1.36 17.88
C GLN A 86 21.91 -1.20 16.39
N SER A 87 21.11 -0.43 15.65
CA SER A 87 21.33 -0.19 14.20
C SER A 87 22.68 0.48 13.94
N ALA A 88 23.08 1.46 14.77
CA ALA A 88 24.37 2.15 14.67
C ALA A 88 25.56 1.26 15.09
N ALA A 89 25.36 0.34 16.04
CA ALA A 89 26.40 -0.60 16.47
C ALA A 89 26.69 -1.68 15.39
N THR A 90 25.65 -2.16 14.69
CA THR A 90 25.82 -3.14 13.60
C THR A 90 26.55 -2.54 12.41
N SER A 91 26.25 -1.30 11.99
CA SER A 91 26.97 -0.65 10.88
C SER A 91 28.43 -0.38 11.17
N SER A 92 28.80 -0.28 12.45
CA SER A 92 30.19 -0.04 12.89
C SER A 92 31.01 -1.32 13.02
N SER A 93 30.38 -2.50 12.92
CA SER A 93 31.04 -3.80 13.10
C SER A 93 31.37 -4.50 11.78
N GLU A 94 31.06 -3.86 10.65
CA GLU A 94 31.30 -4.34 9.28
C GLU A 94 32.37 -3.52 8.54
N GLU A 95 33.26 -2.84 9.27
CA GLU A 95 34.45 -2.15 8.74
C GLU A 95 35.76 -2.81 9.21
#